data_AF-W7S9M1-F1
#
_entry.id   AF-W7S9M1-F1
#
_cell.length_a   1.000
_cell.length_b   1.000
_cell.length_c   1.000
_cell.angle_alpha   90.00
_cell.angle_beta   90.00
_cell.angle_gamma   90.00
#
_symmetry.space_group_name_H-M   'P 1'
#
loop_
_entity.id
_entity.type
_entity.pdbx_description
1 polymer ?
#
loop_
_entity_poly.entity_id
_entity_poly.type
_entity_poly.pdbx_seq_one_letter_code
_entity_poly.pdbx_strand_id
1 'polypeptide(L)'
;MEKKDHHIEMIQEGQMNIFEADYQKKEQEELKMVEQAMAKLSAELRVERVNPYVAAVGNFLMDFLEDNPSSAEKFLAEGKTIIGSMKEVRNEAQKVQVNNCGVLTSEQGFHIVLKYFGIKPTGSVATDKSTSNHTPKESVATSRPAQRFEASLDEFL
;
A
#
# COMPACT_ATOMS: atom_id res chain seq x y z
N MET A 1 -38.72 43.16 31.04
CA MET A 1 -38.02 42.94 29.75
C MET A 1 -37.46 41.51 29.63
N GLU A 2 -37.42 40.69 30.69
CA GLU A 2 -36.62 39.44 30.78
C GLU A 2 -37.10 38.19 29.99
N LYS A 3 -38.33 38.14 29.47
CA LYS A 3 -38.84 36.89 28.86
C LYS A 3 -38.35 36.61 27.43
N LYS A 4 -37.84 37.63 26.73
CA LYS A 4 -37.32 37.46 25.36
C LYS A 4 -35.87 37.00 25.35
N ASP A 5 -35.07 37.45 26.33
CA ASP A 5 -33.64 37.14 26.39
C ASP A 5 -33.39 35.68 26.81
N HIS A 6 -34.11 35.16 27.82
CA HIS A 6 -34.05 33.72 28.18
C HIS A 6 -34.53 32.77 27.07
N HIS A 7 -35.46 33.21 26.21
CA HIS A 7 -35.93 32.37 25.12
C HIS A 7 -34.88 32.27 24.00
N ILE A 8 -34.11 33.33 23.77
CA ILE A 8 -33.05 33.39 22.76
C ILE A 8 -31.84 32.54 23.20
N GLU A 9 -31.45 32.59 24.47
CA GLU A 9 -30.37 31.76 25.02
C GLU A 9 -30.70 30.25 24.93
N MET A 10 -31.91 29.84 25.29
CA MET A 10 -32.32 28.42 25.17
C MET A 10 -32.37 27.92 23.73
N ILE A 11 -32.63 28.79 22.75
CA ILE A 11 -32.58 28.43 21.32
C ILE A 11 -31.13 28.25 20.87
N GLN A 12 -30.20 29.11 21.31
CA GLN A 12 -28.78 29.00 20.97
C GLN A 12 -28.10 27.80 21.64
N GLU A 13 -28.36 27.54 22.92
CA GLU A 13 -27.87 26.35 23.62
C GLU A 13 -28.42 25.05 23.02
N GLY A 14 -29.71 25.05 22.65
CA GLY A 14 -30.31 23.95 21.91
C GLY A 14 -29.59 23.71 20.57
N GLN A 15 -29.26 24.77 19.82
CA GLN A 15 -28.53 24.67 18.56
C GLN A 15 -27.07 24.18 18.73
N MET A 16 -26.38 24.59 19.80
CA MET A 16 -25.03 24.10 20.11
C MET A 16 -25.02 22.61 20.45
N ASN A 17 -26.00 22.14 21.23
CA ASN A 17 -26.10 20.72 21.60
C ASN A 17 -26.39 19.80 20.40
N ILE A 18 -27.15 20.29 19.40
CA ILE A 18 -27.44 19.52 18.19
C ILE A 18 -26.19 19.46 17.29
N PHE A 19 -25.45 20.57 17.18
CA PHE A 19 -24.20 20.63 16.41
C PHE A 19 -23.12 19.70 17.00
N GLU A 20 -22.96 19.68 18.33
CA GLU A 20 -22.08 18.73 19.00
C GLU A 20 -22.53 17.28 18.80
N ALA A 21 -23.83 16.99 18.88
CA ALA A 21 -24.34 15.63 18.66
C ALA A 21 -24.09 15.12 17.23
N ASP A 22 -24.26 15.97 16.22
CA ASP A 22 -24.00 15.61 14.82
C ASP A 22 -22.50 15.40 14.55
N TYR A 23 -21.64 16.20 15.19
CA TYR A 23 -20.19 16.03 15.12
C TYR A 23 -19.77 14.68 15.73
N GLN A 24 -20.24 14.38 16.94
CA GLN A 24 -19.94 13.13 17.64
C GLN A 24 -20.47 11.91 16.87
N LYS A 25 -21.65 12.03 16.27
CA LYS A 25 -22.22 10.96 15.43
C LYS A 25 -21.36 10.69 14.21
N LYS A 26 -20.87 11.73 13.54
CA LYS A 26 -19.98 11.58 12.37
C LYS A 26 -18.66 10.91 12.75
N GLU A 27 -18.05 11.30 13.86
CA GLU A 27 -16.81 10.69 14.36
C GLU A 27 -17.01 9.19 14.71
N GLN A 28 -18.14 8.83 15.33
CA GLN A 28 -18.48 7.42 15.58
C GLN A 28 -18.71 6.63 14.29
N GLU A 29 -19.31 7.23 13.26
CA GLU A 29 -19.49 6.56 11.96
C GLU A 29 -18.15 6.29 11.27
N GLU A 30 -17.21 7.24 11.34
CA GLU A 30 -15.84 7.07 10.82
C GLU A 30 -15.09 5.97 11.57
N LEU A 31 -15.09 5.99 12.91
CA LEU A 31 -14.49 4.95 13.74
C LEU A 31 -15.07 3.56 13.43
N LYS A 32 -16.40 3.47 13.29
CA LYS A 32 -17.08 2.22 12.94
C LYS A 32 -16.65 1.69 11.57
N MET A 33 -16.47 2.55 10.57
CA MET A 33 -15.96 2.12 9.27
C MET A 33 -14.52 1.61 9.35
N VAL A 34 -13.66 2.28 10.12
CA VAL A 34 -12.27 1.84 10.35
C VAL A 34 -12.24 0.46 11.00
N GLU A 35 -13.03 0.25 12.05
CA GLU A 35 -13.14 -1.06 12.71
C GLU A 35 -13.61 -2.15 11.75
N GLN A 36 -14.61 -1.87 10.91
CA GLN A 36 -15.10 -2.81 9.91
C GLN A 36 -14.04 -3.15 8.86
N ALA A 37 -13.29 -2.16 8.38
CA ALA A 37 -12.22 -2.35 7.42
C ALA A 37 -11.07 -3.17 8.03
N MET A 38 -10.66 -2.87 9.26
CA MET A 38 -9.67 -3.64 10.02
C MET A 38 -10.12 -5.09 10.24
N ALA A 39 -11.38 -5.30 10.61
CA ALA A 39 -11.96 -6.62 10.79
C ALA A 39 -11.98 -7.43 9.49
N LYS A 40 -12.33 -6.79 8.36
CA LYS A 40 -12.30 -7.41 7.03
C LYS A 40 -10.88 -7.84 6.64
N LEU A 41 -9.90 -6.95 6.71
CA LEU A 41 -8.50 -7.27 6.41
C LEU A 41 -7.98 -8.39 7.32
N SER A 42 -8.33 -8.36 8.61
CA SER A 42 -7.98 -9.40 9.58
C SER A 42 -8.60 -10.75 9.24
N ALA A 43 -9.84 -10.77 8.76
CA ALA A 43 -10.51 -11.99 8.32
C ALA A 43 -9.84 -12.57 7.08
N GLU A 44 -9.50 -11.75 6.09
CA GLU A 44 -8.77 -12.18 4.89
C GLU A 44 -7.41 -12.78 5.24
N LEU A 45 -6.64 -12.15 6.13
CA LEU A 45 -5.37 -12.68 6.63
C LEU A 45 -5.52 -14.04 7.34
N ARG A 46 -6.63 -14.26 8.06
CA ARG A 46 -6.88 -15.53 8.77
C ARG A 46 -7.20 -16.68 7.83
N VAL A 47 -7.89 -16.41 6.73
CA VAL A 47 -8.20 -17.41 5.70
C VAL A 47 -6.93 -17.81 4.95
N GLU A 48 -6.01 -16.87 4.76
CA GLU A 48 -4.88 -16.99 3.85
C GLU A 48 -3.52 -17.13 4.55
N ARG A 49 -3.52 -17.50 5.85
CA ARG A 49 -2.35 -17.63 6.76
C ARG A 49 -1.14 -18.38 6.20
N VAL A 50 -1.32 -19.13 5.11
CA VAL A 50 -0.28 -19.94 4.47
C VAL A 50 0.61 -19.13 3.53
N ASN A 51 0.16 -17.95 3.05
CA ASN A 51 0.90 -17.17 2.06
C ASN A 51 1.65 -15.98 2.71
N PRO A 52 3.00 -16.02 2.77
CA PRO A 52 3.78 -14.94 3.40
C PRO A 52 3.61 -13.58 2.71
N TYR A 53 3.30 -13.56 1.41
CA TYR A 53 3.08 -12.31 0.68
C TYR A 53 1.75 -11.66 1.05
N VAL A 54 0.72 -12.47 1.30
CA VAL A 54 -0.57 -11.98 1.77
C VAL A 54 -0.41 -11.37 3.16
N ALA A 55 0.34 -12.03 4.05
CA ALA A 55 0.63 -11.50 5.38
C ALA A 55 1.35 -10.15 5.30
N ALA A 56 2.39 -10.04 4.47
CA ALA A 56 3.13 -8.80 4.29
C ALA A 56 2.24 -7.64 3.79
N VAL A 57 1.40 -7.90 2.77
CA VAL A 57 0.50 -6.88 2.22
C VAL A 57 -0.64 -6.55 3.17
N GLY A 58 -1.22 -7.55 3.85
CA GLY A 58 -2.30 -7.30 4.80
C GLY A 58 -1.85 -6.49 6.00
N ASN A 59 -0.66 -6.76 6.56
CA ASN A 59 -0.08 -5.95 7.62
C ASN A 59 0.16 -4.51 7.13
N PHE A 60 0.76 -4.34 5.96
CA PHE A 60 0.94 -3.01 5.36
C PHE A 60 -0.37 -2.24 5.20
N LEU A 61 -1.46 -2.91 4.79
CA LEU A 61 -2.77 -2.26 4.63
C LEU A 61 -3.42 -1.88 5.96
N MET A 62 -3.19 -2.68 7.02
CA MET A 62 -3.64 -2.36 8.37
C MET A 62 -2.90 -1.13 8.92
N ASP A 63 -1.57 -1.12 8.83
CA ASP A 63 -0.75 0.03 9.23
C ASP A 63 -1.17 1.29 8.46
N PHE A 64 -1.39 1.16 7.14
CA PHE A 64 -1.86 2.26 6.31
C PHE A 64 -3.23 2.81 6.76
N LEU A 65 -4.14 1.93 7.17
CA LEU A 65 -5.49 2.31 7.61
C LEU A 65 -5.47 2.98 9.00
N GLU A 66 -4.57 2.57 9.89
CA GLU A 66 -4.34 3.26 11.17
C GLU A 66 -3.86 4.69 10.95
N ASP A 67 -2.92 4.89 10.02
CA ASP A 67 -2.41 6.22 9.67
C ASP A 67 -3.42 7.06 8.84
N ASN A 68 -4.32 6.40 8.11
CA ASN A 68 -5.24 7.03 7.16
C ASN A 68 -6.68 6.52 7.35
N PRO A 69 -7.34 6.81 8.49
CA PRO A 69 -8.67 6.29 8.80
C PRO A 69 -9.74 6.67 7.77
N SER A 70 -9.58 7.82 7.10
CA SER A 70 -10.48 8.27 6.02
C SER A 70 -10.49 7.36 4.79
N SER A 71 -9.56 6.41 4.69
CA SER A 71 -9.49 5.43 3.60
C SER A 71 -10.31 4.16 3.86
N ALA A 72 -10.91 4.00 5.05
CA ALA A 72 -11.66 2.81 5.46
C ALA A 72 -12.70 2.33 4.41
N GLU A 73 -13.48 3.26 3.87
CA GLU A 73 -14.51 2.97 2.86
C GLU A 73 -13.94 2.27 1.62
N LYS A 74 -12.70 2.59 1.24
CA LYS A 74 -12.02 1.99 0.07
C LYS A 74 -11.72 0.52 0.26
N PHE A 75 -11.42 0.11 1.48
CA PHE A 75 -11.19 -1.29 1.84
C PHE A 75 -12.49 -2.09 1.92
N LEU A 76 -13.61 -1.45 2.24
CA LEU A 76 -14.93 -2.08 2.32
C LEU A 76 -15.62 -2.26 0.97
N ALA A 77 -15.13 -1.59 -0.09
CA ALA A 77 -15.70 -1.70 -1.43
C ALA A 77 -15.77 -3.16 -1.93
N GLU A 78 -16.84 -3.46 -2.67
CA GLU A 78 -17.12 -4.80 -3.15
C GLU A 78 -16.01 -5.32 -4.09
N GLY A 79 -15.64 -6.59 -3.93
CA GLY A 79 -14.59 -7.24 -4.72
C GLY A 79 -13.16 -6.84 -4.37
N LYS A 80 -12.95 -5.84 -3.50
CA LYS A 80 -11.62 -5.47 -3.01
C LYS A 80 -11.15 -6.45 -1.95
N THR A 81 -10.02 -7.12 -2.23
CA THR A 81 -9.39 -8.12 -1.35
C THR A 81 -7.87 -8.01 -1.43
N ILE A 82 -7.16 -8.54 -0.42
CA ILE A 82 -5.70 -8.62 -0.39
C ILE A 82 -5.18 -9.42 -1.58
N ILE A 83 -5.77 -10.59 -1.88
CA ILE A 83 -5.42 -11.39 -3.08
C ILE A 83 -5.68 -10.63 -4.37
N GLY A 84 -6.77 -9.86 -4.43
CA GLY A 84 -7.07 -9.01 -5.57
C GLY A 84 -5.93 -8.04 -5.84
N SER A 85 -5.44 -7.36 -4.80
CA SER A 85 -4.30 -6.44 -4.92
C SER A 85 -3.01 -7.15 -5.34
N MET A 86 -2.75 -8.35 -4.83
CA MET A 86 -1.58 -9.16 -5.20
C MET A 86 -1.60 -9.61 -6.66
N LYS A 87 -2.78 -9.86 -7.23
CA LYS A 87 -2.93 -10.15 -8.66
C LYS A 87 -2.51 -8.94 -9.52
N GLU A 88 -2.87 -7.72 -9.10
CA GLU A 88 -2.43 -6.52 -9.79
C GLU A 88 -0.91 -6.33 -9.71
N VAL A 89 -0.31 -6.56 -8.54
CA VAL A 89 1.17 -6.54 -8.39
C VAL A 89 1.82 -7.53 -9.35
N ARG A 90 1.29 -8.75 -9.47
CA ARG A 90 1.78 -9.75 -10.42
C ARG A 90 1.64 -9.26 -11.87
N ASN A 91 0.50 -8.69 -12.24
CA ASN A 91 0.25 -8.19 -13.59
C ASN A 91 1.24 -7.09 -13.98
N GLU A 92 1.55 -6.18 -13.07
CA GLU A 92 2.54 -5.12 -13.30
C GLU A 92 3.97 -5.66 -13.36
N ALA A 93 4.35 -6.59 -12.47
CA ALA A 93 5.65 -7.26 -12.50
C ALA A 93 5.86 -8.00 -13.83
N GLN A 94 4.80 -8.60 -14.39
CA GLN A 94 4.85 -9.30 -15.67
C GLN A 94 5.17 -8.36 -16.85
N LYS A 95 4.78 -7.07 -16.78
CA LYS A 95 5.08 -6.10 -17.84
C LYS A 95 6.55 -5.73 -17.92
N VAL A 96 7.26 -5.76 -16.79
CA VAL A 96 8.68 -5.40 -16.69
C VAL A 96 9.59 -6.63 -16.66
N GLN A 97 9.04 -7.83 -16.88
CA GLN A 97 9.79 -9.06 -16.77
C GLN A 97 10.88 -9.18 -17.83
N VAL A 98 12.06 -9.67 -17.42
CA VAL A 98 13.16 -10.04 -18.31
C VAL A 98 13.51 -11.50 -18.03
N ASN A 99 13.55 -12.34 -19.08
CA ASN A 99 13.82 -13.78 -18.96
C ASN A 99 12.92 -14.49 -17.92
N ASN A 100 11.60 -14.21 -17.94
CA ASN A 100 10.61 -14.72 -16.98
C ASN A 100 10.82 -14.29 -15.52
N CYS A 101 11.62 -13.26 -15.26
CA CYS A 101 11.80 -12.67 -13.93
C CYS A 101 11.34 -11.21 -13.95
N GLY A 102 10.22 -10.92 -13.26
CA GLY A 102 9.74 -9.57 -12.98
C GLY A 102 10.09 -9.18 -11.56
N VAL A 103 10.89 -8.11 -11.40
CA VAL A 103 11.29 -7.59 -10.09
C VAL A 103 10.68 -6.21 -9.91
N LEU A 104 9.98 -6.02 -8.79
CA LEU A 104 9.46 -4.74 -8.36
C LEU A 104 10.15 -4.35 -7.05
N THR A 105 10.33 -3.06 -6.81
CA THR A 105 10.70 -2.58 -5.48
C THR A 105 9.50 -2.69 -4.53
N SER A 106 9.75 -2.72 -3.23
CA SER A 106 8.68 -2.73 -2.22
C SER A 106 7.72 -1.54 -2.41
N GLU A 107 8.27 -0.36 -2.67
CA GLU A 107 7.49 0.86 -2.92
C GLU A 107 6.57 0.72 -4.14
N GLN A 108 7.08 0.20 -5.26
CA GLN A 108 6.26 -0.04 -6.46
C GLN A 108 5.14 -1.05 -6.16
N GLY A 109 5.45 -2.13 -5.46
CA GLY A 109 4.47 -3.14 -5.07
C GLY A 109 3.35 -2.54 -4.22
N PHE A 110 3.69 -1.80 -3.16
CA PHE A 110 2.70 -1.15 -2.29
C PHE A 110 1.91 -0.06 -3.00
N HIS A 111 2.53 0.69 -3.90
CA HIS A 111 1.81 1.67 -4.73
C HIS A 111 0.72 1.00 -5.57
N ILE A 112 1.02 -0.15 -6.19
CA ILE A 112 0.04 -0.92 -6.98
C ILE A 112 -1.08 -1.43 -6.08
N VAL A 113 -0.76 -1.90 -4.88
CA VAL A 113 -1.75 -2.33 -3.89
C VAL A 113 -2.69 -1.17 -3.53
N LEU A 114 -2.17 -0.01 -3.14
CA LEU A 114 -2.99 1.16 -2.79
C LEU A 114 -3.85 1.62 -3.99
N LYS A 115 -3.26 1.63 -5.19
CA LYS A 115 -3.98 1.95 -6.43
C LYS A 115 -5.12 0.98 -6.70
N TYR A 116 -4.97 -0.31 -6.40
CA TYR A 116 -6.04 -1.29 -6.50
C TYR A 116 -7.24 -0.93 -5.60
N PHE A 117 -7.01 -0.39 -4.40
CA PHE A 117 -8.09 0.11 -3.54
C PHE A 117 -8.60 1.51 -3.94
N GLY A 118 -8.04 2.13 -4.97
CA GLY A 118 -8.42 3.48 -5.40
C GLY A 118 -7.84 4.59 -4.51
N ILE A 119 -6.80 4.26 -3.74
CA ILE A 119 -6.08 5.20 -2.88
C ILE A 119 -4.93 5.77 -3.71
N LYS A 120 -4.89 7.09 -3.85
CA LYS A 120 -3.77 7.78 -4.46
C LYS A 120 -2.70 7.97 -3.38
N PRO A 121 -1.48 7.46 -3.55
CA PRO A 121 -0.42 7.76 -2.62
C PRO A 121 -0.13 9.26 -2.71
N THR A 122 -0.37 9.96 -1.61
CA THR A 122 0.03 11.35 -1.42
C THR A 122 1.55 11.33 -1.31
N GLY A 123 2.22 11.67 -2.42
CA GLY A 123 3.64 11.37 -2.62
C GLY A 123 4.56 11.92 -1.53
N SER A 124 5.44 11.05 -1.05
CA SER A 124 6.80 11.42 -0.67
C SER A 124 7.71 10.21 -0.76
N VAL A 125 8.14 9.89 -1.99
CA VAL A 125 9.55 9.64 -2.25
C VAL A 125 9.85 10.10 -3.67
N ALA A 126 10.89 10.93 -3.77
CA ALA A 126 11.35 11.52 -5.00
C ALA A 126 11.63 10.44 -6.03
N THR A 127 11.07 10.64 -7.22
CA THR A 127 11.52 10.01 -8.44
C THR A 127 12.98 10.38 -8.68
N ASP A 128 13.90 9.53 -8.24
CA ASP A 128 15.22 9.50 -8.82
C ASP A 128 15.15 8.66 -10.10
N LYS A 129 15.25 9.37 -11.22
CA LYS A 129 15.52 8.80 -12.54
C LYS A 129 16.70 7.82 -12.42
N SER A 130 16.45 6.53 -12.64
CA SER A 130 17.50 5.66 -13.13
C SER A 130 17.17 5.25 -14.56
N THR A 131 17.82 5.97 -15.47
CA THR A 131 17.96 5.68 -16.88
C THR A 131 18.60 4.31 -17.06
N SER A 132 17.84 3.29 -17.45
CA SER A 132 18.41 2.14 -18.15
C SER A 132 18.19 2.32 -19.65
N ASN A 133 19.14 3.03 -20.27
CA ASN A 133 19.39 2.89 -21.68
C ASN A 133 20.01 1.50 -21.89
N HIS A 134 19.19 0.50 -22.20
CA HIS A 134 19.67 -0.71 -22.87
C HIS A 134 18.87 -0.91 -24.15
N THR A 135 19.21 -0.11 -25.16
CA THR A 135 19.02 -0.51 -26.55
C THR A 135 19.91 -1.71 -26.87
N PRO A 136 19.42 -2.71 -27.62
CA PRO A 136 20.15 -3.93 -27.94
C PRO A 136 21.20 -3.64 -29.02
N LYS A 137 22.42 -4.11 -28.82
CA LYS A 137 23.39 -4.30 -29.91
C LYS A 137 23.91 -5.73 -29.90
N GLU A 138 23.40 -6.42 -30.90
CA GLU A 138 23.87 -7.62 -31.58
C GLU A 138 25.41 -7.75 -31.69
N SER A 139 25.85 -9.00 -31.51
CA SER A 139 27.00 -9.67 -32.15
C SER A 139 28.39 -9.04 -32.09
N VAL A 140 29.29 -9.67 -31.31
CA VAL A 140 30.65 -10.02 -31.81
C VAL A 140 31.11 -11.35 -31.21
N ALA A 141 31.69 -12.15 -32.09
CA ALA A 141 32.19 -13.51 -31.94
C ALA A 141 33.20 -13.77 -30.80
N THR A 142 33.11 -15.01 -30.33
CA THR A 142 34.11 -15.84 -29.66
C THR A 142 35.56 -15.55 -30.06
N SER A 143 36.38 -15.12 -29.11
CA SER A 143 37.76 -15.60 -28.97
C SER A 143 38.23 -15.48 -27.52
N ARG A 144 38.39 -16.63 -26.86
CA ARG A 144 39.19 -16.77 -25.64
C ARG A 144 40.00 -18.06 -25.79
N PRO A 145 41.29 -18.03 -25.44
CA PRO A 145 41.78 -19.05 -24.54
C PRO A 145 42.20 -18.39 -23.23
N ALA A 146 41.74 -19.01 -22.15
CA ALA A 146 41.93 -18.55 -20.79
C ALA A 146 43.42 -18.59 -20.42
N GLN A 147 43.88 -17.53 -19.77
CA GLN A 147 45.11 -17.53 -19.01
C GLN A 147 45.07 -18.71 -18.02
N ARG A 148 46.02 -19.61 -18.17
CA ARG A 148 46.30 -20.74 -17.29
C ARG A 148 46.87 -20.15 -15.99
N PHE A 149 46.17 -20.32 -14.88
CA PHE A 149 46.74 -20.08 -13.55
C PHE A 149 47.75 -21.20 -13.29
N GLU A 150 49.03 -20.93 -13.55
CA GLU A 150 50.12 -21.73 -12.99
C GLU A 150 50.36 -21.27 -11.56
N ALA A 151 49.59 -21.83 -10.63
CA ALA A 151 50.00 -21.88 -9.24
C ALA A 151 51.10 -22.94 -9.14
N SER A 152 52.37 -22.52 -9.05
CA SER A 152 53.43 -23.42 -8.62
C SER A 152 53.31 -23.60 -7.10
N LEU A 153 53.49 -24.84 -6.64
CA LEU A 153 53.50 -25.21 -5.22
C LEU A 153 54.86 -24.93 -4.54
N ASP A 154 55.74 -24.18 -5.20
CA ASP A 154 57.10 -23.87 -4.73
C ASP A 154 57.18 -22.58 -3.88
N GLU A 155 56.06 -21.90 -3.60
CA GLU A 155 56.03 -20.73 -2.71
C GLU A 155 55.63 -21.06 -1.25
N PHE A 156 55.52 -22.35 -0.90
CA PHE A 156 55.08 -22.78 0.44
C PHE A 156 55.97 -23.82 1.16
N LEU A 157 57.25 -23.96 0.76
CA LEU A 157 58.23 -24.82 1.45
C LEU A 157 59.57 -24.11 1.67
#